data_AF-A0A357ISN5-F1
#
_entry.id   AF-A0A357ISN5-F1
#
_cell.length_a   1.000
_cell.length_b   1.000
_cell.length_c   1.000
_cell.angle_alpha   90.00
_cell.angle_beta   90.00
_cell.angle_gamma   90.00
#
_symmetry.space_group_name_H-M   'P 1'
#
loop_
_entity.id
_entity.type
_entity.pdbx_description
1 polymer ?
#
loop_
_entity_poly.entity_id
_entity_poly.type
_entity_poly.pdbx_seq_one_letter_code
_entity_poly.pdbx_strand_id
1 'polypeptide(L)' 'PVVALFGPTVPSLGYAPIAPRTAVAELEGLYCRPCGTHGSHICPEGHFRCMRELTPAMVEEKILEVIN' A
#
# COMPACT_ATOMS: atom_id res chain seq x y z
N PRO A 1 -14.35 -9.25 1.29
CA PRO A 1 -13.71 -7.91 1.20
C PRO A 1 -12.20 -8.10 1.29
N VAL A 2 -11.40 -7.22 0.65
CA VAL A 2 -9.94 -7.24 0.72
C VAL A 2 -9.42 -5.82 0.91
N VAL A 3 -8.57 -5.60 1.91
CA VAL A 3 -7.78 -4.38 2.02
C VAL A 3 -6.34 -4.74 1.70
N ALA A 4 -5.80 -4.22 0.61
CA ALA A 4 -4.44 -4.49 0.18
C ALA A 4 -3.52 -3.35 0.61
N LEU A 5 -2.45 -3.68 1.34
CA LEU A 5 -1.46 -2.70 1.80
C LEU A 5 -0.31 -2.64 0.79
N PHE A 6 -0.03 -1.44 0.26
CA PHE A 6 1.06 -1.22 -0.69
C PHE A 6 2.13 -0.30 -0.10
N GLY A 7 3.33 -0.84 0.04
CA GLY A 7 4.52 -0.11 0.49
C GLY A 7 5.54 0.07 -0.63
N PRO A 8 6.44 -0.91 -0.85
CA PRO A 8 7.51 -0.77 -1.84
C PRO A 8 7.02 -0.89 -3.30
N THR A 9 5.87 -1.52 -3.53
CA THR A 9 5.20 -1.61 -4.83
C THR A 9 4.00 -0.66 -4.89
N VAL A 10 3.42 -0.47 -6.08
CA VAL A 10 2.22 0.34 -6.33
C VAL A 10 1.18 -0.46 -7.11
N PRO A 11 -0.13 -0.18 -6.96
CA PRO A 11 -1.19 -0.92 -7.65
C PRO A 11 -1.08 -0.89 -9.18
N SER A 12 -0.57 0.20 -9.76
CA SER A 12 -0.42 0.39 -11.22
C SER A 12 0.55 -0.59 -11.89
N LEU A 13 1.33 -1.35 -11.11
CA LEU A 13 2.12 -2.48 -11.61
C LEU A 13 1.28 -3.71 -11.97
N GLY A 14 -0.05 -3.66 -11.77
CA GLY A 14 -0.96 -4.77 -12.09
C GLY A 14 -1.22 -5.73 -10.93
N TYR A 15 -0.81 -5.37 -9.71
CA TYR A 15 -1.01 -6.19 -8.51
C TYR A 15 -2.24 -5.77 -7.67
N ALA A 16 -3.04 -4.83 -8.16
CA ALA A 16 -4.24 -4.38 -7.48
C ALA A 16 -5.23 -5.55 -7.22
N PRO A 17 -5.92 -5.57 -6.07
CA PRO A 17 -6.87 -6.63 -5.77
C PRO A 17 -8.09 -6.57 -6.70
N ILE A 18 -8.53 -7.73 -7.20
CA ILE A 18 -9.65 -7.85 -8.15
C ILE A 18 -10.98 -8.26 -7.51
N ALA A 19 -11.03 -8.40 -6.19
CA ALA A 19 -12.26 -8.78 -5.51
C ALA A 19 -13.34 -7.68 -5.63
N PRO A 20 -14.64 -8.00 -5.57
CA PRO A 20 -15.71 -7.00 -5.77
C PRO A 20 -15.76 -5.89 -4.71
N ARG A 21 -15.27 -6.16 -3.49
CA ARG A 21 -15.17 -5.19 -2.40
C ARG A 21 -13.71 -5.07 -1.99
N THR A 22 -13.03 -4.06 -2.51
CA THR A 22 -11.61 -3.84 -2.28
C THR A 22 -11.30 -2.41 -1.92
N ALA A 23 -10.26 -2.24 -1.11
CA ALA A 23 -9.63 -0.96 -0.87
C ALA A 23 -8.11 -1.14 -0.89
N VAL A 24 -7.40 -0.06 -1.20
CA VAL A 24 -5.95 0.02 -1.17
C VAL A 24 -5.55 0.97 -0.04
N ALA A 25 -4.66 0.49 0.84
CA ALA A 25 -4.03 1.29 1.87
C ALA A 25 -2.58 1.55 1.48
N GLU A 26 -2.24 2.80 1.16
CA GLU A 26 -0.90 3.19 0.74
C GLU A 26 -0.62 4.68 1.03
N LEU A 27 0.66 5.06 1.02
CA LEU A 27 1.08 6.46 1.09
C LEU A 27 1.40 7.00 -0.29
N GLU A 28 0.49 7.80 -0.83
CA GLU A 28 0.65 8.45 -2.13
C GLU A 28 1.72 9.55 -2.12
N GLY A 29 2.23 9.91 -3.31
CA GLY A 29 3.15 11.05 -3.48
C GLY A 29 4.58 10.85 -2.98
N LEU A 30 4.95 9.64 -2.54
CA LEU A 30 6.34 9.34 -2.17
C LEU A 30 7.22 9.18 -3.42
N TYR A 31 8.19 10.09 -3.62
CA TYR A 31 9.10 10.08 -4.77
C TYR A 31 9.88 8.76 -4.93
N CYS A 32 10.09 8.02 -3.84
CA CYS A 32 10.86 6.79 -3.80
C CYS A 32 10.03 5.54 -4.18
N ARG A 33 8.75 5.71 -4.58
CA ARG A 33 7.85 4.59 -4.94
C ARG A 33 7.54 4.61 -6.45
N PRO A 34 7.47 3.43 -7.11
CA PRO A 34 7.82 2.11 -6.58
C PRO A 34 9.33 1.92 -6.42
N CYS A 35 9.76 1.12 -5.45
CA CYS A 35 11.17 0.75 -5.28
C CYS A 35 11.65 -0.26 -6.35
N GLY A 36 10.72 -0.91 -7.05
CA GLY A 36 10.95 -1.96 -8.05
C GLY A 36 9.67 -2.75 -8.33
N THR A 37 9.72 -3.72 -9.26
CA THR A 37 8.54 -4.53 -9.67
C THR A 37 8.01 -5.41 -8.54
N HIS A 38 8.90 -6.05 -7.77
CA HIS A 38 8.52 -6.94 -6.66
C HIS A 38 8.83 -6.35 -5.28
N GLY A 39 9.19 -5.06 -5.22
CA GLY A 39 9.70 -4.43 -4.02
C GLY A 39 11.06 -5.00 -3.58
N SER A 40 11.46 -4.71 -2.34
CA SER A 40 12.72 -5.16 -1.76
C SER A 40 12.59 -5.29 -0.25
N HIS A 41 13.34 -6.23 0.34
CA HIS A 41 13.51 -6.32 1.79
C HIS A 41 14.35 -5.17 2.37
N ILE A 42 15.01 -4.38 1.52
CA ILE A 42 15.83 -3.22 1.87
C ILE A 42 15.26 -1.99 1.16
N CYS A 43 14.95 -0.94 1.91
CA CYS A 43 14.56 0.35 1.34
C CYS A 43 15.79 1.05 0.77
N PRO A 44 15.81 1.42 -0.52
CA PRO A 44 16.95 2.12 -1.12
C PRO A 44 17.28 3.45 -0.40
N GLU A 45 16.25 4.12 0.11
CA GLU A 45 16.37 5.38 0.87
C GLU A 45 16.58 5.16 2.38
N GLY A 46 16.67 3.92 2.85
CA GLY A 46 16.95 3.56 4.25
C GLY A 46 15.83 3.80 5.27
N HIS A 47 14.73 4.47 4.89
CA HIS A 47 13.74 4.96 5.85
C HIS A 47 12.45 4.12 5.97
N PHE A 48 12.10 3.34 4.95
CA PHE A 48 10.82 2.61 4.87
C PHE A 48 9.55 3.45 5.17
N ARG A 49 9.54 4.75 4.84
CA ARG A 49 8.39 5.64 5.06
C ARG A 49 7.07 5.06 4.57
N CYS A 50 7.05 4.46 3.37
CA CYS A 50 5.86 3.85 2.78
C CYS A 50 5.14 2.82 3.67
N MET A 51 5.85 2.11 4.54
CA MET A 51 5.27 1.13 5.47
C MET A 51 5.27 1.59 6.92
N ARG A 52 6.22 2.45 7.33
CA ARG A 52 6.32 2.93 8.71
C ARG A 52 5.34 4.07 9.03
N GLU A 53 5.02 4.90 8.03
CA GLU A 53 4.09 6.02 8.18
C GLU A 53 2.66 5.63 7.82
N LEU A 54 2.43 4.46 7.21
CA LEU A 54 1.08 3.92 6.99
C LEU A 54 0.53 3.41 8.32
N THR A 55 -0.20 4.27 9.04
CA THR A 55 -0.64 3.97 10.40
C THR A 55 -1.82 2.98 10.44
N PRO A 56 -2.03 2.28 11.56
CA PRO A 56 -3.21 1.42 11.74
C PRO A 56 -4.54 2.14 11.53
N ALA A 57 -4.65 3.42 11.94
CA ALA A 57 -5.87 4.21 11.76
C ALA A 57 -6.20 4.42 10.27
N MET A 58 -5.19 4.69 9.43
CA MET A 58 -5.38 4.80 7.98
C MET A 58 -5.84 3.48 7.35
N VAL A 59 -5.37 2.34 7.88
CA VAL A 59 -5.83 1.02 7.43
C VAL A 59 -7.25 0.74 7.91
N GLU A 60 -7.60 1.14 9.14
CA GLU A 60 -8.96 1.03 9.68
C GLU A 60 -9.97 1.79 8.82
N GLU A 61 -9.65 3.00 8.37
CA GLU A 61 -10.48 3.76 7.41
C GLU A 61 -10.79 2.93 6.15
N LYS A 62 -9.77 2.28 5.57
CA LYS A 62 -9.94 1.40 4.40
C LYS A 62 -10.72 0.13 4.69
N ILE A 63 -10.64 -0.39 5.91
CA ILE A 63 -11.47 -1.52 6.34
C ILE A 63 -12.93 -1.10 6.37
N LEU A 64 -13.24 0.05 6.97
CA LEU A 64 -14.61 0.58 7.05
C LEU A 64 -15.23 0.84 5.67
N GLU A 65 -14.42 1.25 4.68
CA GLU A 65 -14.88 1.42 3.29
C GLU A 65 -15.41 0.12 2.64
N VAL A 66 -14.92 -1.06 3.05
CA VAL A 66 -15.23 -2.33 2.37
C VAL A 66 -16.15 -3.28 3.15
N ILE A 67 -16.39 -3.01 4.44
CA ILE A 67 -17.25 -3.83 5.29
C ILE A 67 -18.66 -3.25 5.50
N ASN A 68 -18.83 -1.94 5.32
CA ASN A 68 -20.14 -1.28 5.27
C ASN A 68 -20.79 -1.47 3.88
#